data_AF-A0A7Y0G029-F1
#
_entry.id   AF-A0A7Y0G029-F1
#
_cell.length_a   1.000
_cell.length_b   1.000
_cell.length_c   1.000
_cell.angle_alpha   90.00
_cell.angle_beta   90.00
_cell.angle_gamma   90.00
#
_symmetry.space_group_name_H-M   'P 1'
#
loop_
_entity.id
_entity.type
_entity.pdbx_description
1 polymer ?
#
loop_
_entity_poly.entity_id
_entity_poly.type
_entity_poly.pdbx_seq_one_letter_code
_entity_poly.pdbx_strand_id
1 'polypeptide(L)'
;MAALRADTAVLTSAHPDHMFRTTTERLARWQAAGLDTGVFHAGFYMAWNRYAELGLSQMLPLHRVLVGAESTRPGAFGGFHHPDQGYRHLQMVALVTMHGPLGSDVPERANLALLDLLRAYAHDCLHYGSRRRYVDVDGRLVRTQYGINFRRASGRTYSAADPKGASHTRNLGVVMEGACDREARRITREAAARIGVEEPEDAVGRLAFRDVTGTLAGRGTESADGPTDEITRYTGALWRYEAGVNRRYASFLDEFAPGEQEDLHTLVLRSVISGATGALSGWLDDRHGPGTFAGLFRTPEYFDPGVPV
;
A
#
# COMPACT_ATOMS: atom_id res chain seq x y z
N MET A 1 21.55 10.88 -6.80
CA MET A 1 20.12 10.58 -7.05
C MET A 1 19.87 9.92 -8.40
N ALA A 2 20.34 10.46 -9.54
CA ALA A 2 20.13 9.84 -10.86
C ALA A 2 20.67 8.40 -10.96
N ALA A 3 21.89 8.14 -10.47
CA ALA A 3 22.47 6.79 -10.42
C ALA A 3 21.62 5.79 -9.62
N LEU A 4 21.11 6.19 -8.44
CA LEU A 4 20.21 5.36 -7.62
C LEU A 4 18.89 5.03 -8.32
N ARG A 5 18.43 5.88 -9.24
CA ARG A 5 17.22 5.65 -10.03
C ARG A 5 17.48 4.84 -11.29
N ALA A 6 18.74 4.69 -11.71
CA ALA A 6 19.08 3.93 -12.91
C ALA A 6 19.29 2.44 -12.60
N ASP A 7 19.71 2.11 -11.38
CA ASP A 7 20.04 0.75 -10.98
C ASP A 7 19.00 0.15 -10.02
N THR A 8 18.29 -0.87 -10.49
CA THR A 8 17.34 -1.66 -9.69
C THR A 8 17.94 -2.95 -9.15
N ALA A 9 19.20 -3.28 -9.45
CA ALA A 9 19.83 -4.54 -9.07
C ALA A 9 19.83 -4.75 -7.56
N VAL A 10 20.04 -3.69 -6.78
CA VAL A 10 19.98 -3.74 -5.30
C VAL A 10 18.59 -4.13 -4.79
N LEU A 11 17.53 -3.80 -5.54
CA LEU A 11 16.16 -4.17 -5.15
C LEU A 11 15.87 -5.62 -5.51
N THR A 12 16.25 -6.05 -6.72
CA THR A 12 16.02 -7.42 -7.17
C THR A 12 16.97 -8.43 -6.52
N SER A 13 18.13 -8.01 -6.00
CA SER A 13 19.07 -8.91 -5.31
C SER A 13 18.54 -9.47 -4.00
N ALA A 14 17.54 -8.82 -3.39
CA ALA A 14 16.83 -9.37 -2.22
C ALA A 14 15.93 -10.57 -2.60
N HIS A 15 15.76 -10.81 -3.90
CA HIS A 15 14.85 -11.78 -4.50
C HIS A 15 15.59 -12.61 -5.55
N PRO A 16 16.69 -13.29 -5.19
CA PRO A 16 17.63 -13.89 -6.15
C PRO A 16 17.00 -14.97 -7.04
N ASP A 17 15.95 -15.63 -6.54
CA ASP A 17 15.24 -16.68 -7.26
C ASP A 17 14.14 -16.16 -8.18
N HIS A 18 13.85 -14.84 -8.18
CA HIS A 18 12.72 -14.27 -8.90
C HIS A 18 13.15 -13.53 -10.17
N MET A 19 12.36 -13.68 -11.25
CA MET A 19 12.57 -12.92 -12.49
C MET A 19 11.58 -11.78 -12.60
N PHE A 20 12.10 -10.55 -12.51
CA PHE A 20 11.31 -9.32 -12.61
C PHE A 20 11.32 -8.77 -14.03
N ARG A 21 10.17 -8.23 -14.46
CA ARG A 21 10.01 -7.42 -15.67
C ARG A 21 9.17 -6.21 -15.35
N THR A 22 9.24 -5.17 -16.17
CA THR A 22 8.37 -4.02 -15.98
C THR A 22 6.90 -4.41 -16.13
N THR A 23 5.97 -3.68 -15.51
CA THR A 23 4.54 -3.92 -15.67
C THR A 23 4.12 -3.83 -17.13
N THR A 24 4.68 -2.91 -17.91
CA THR A 24 4.41 -2.81 -19.36
C THR A 24 4.78 -4.08 -20.10
N GLU A 25 5.99 -4.62 -19.87
CA GLU A 25 6.42 -5.88 -20.50
C GLU A 25 5.58 -7.06 -20.03
N ARG A 26 5.22 -7.11 -18.74
CA ARG A 26 4.44 -8.21 -18.17
C ARG A 26 3.02 -8.25 -18.74
N LEU A 27 2.34 -7.12 -18.80
CA LEU A 27 1.00 -7.03 -19.39
C LEU A 27 1.02 -7.40 -20.87
N ALA A 28 2.02 -6.94 -21.63
CA ALA A 28 2.17 -7.30 -23.05
C ALA A 28 2.37 -8.81 -23.24
N ARG A 29 3.17 -9.45 -22.39
CA ARG A 29 3.38 -10.92 -22.41
C ARG A 29 2.13 -11.70 -22.06
N TRP A 30 1.42 -11.32 -21.00
CA TRP A 30 0.17 -11.97 -20.62
C TRP A 30 -0.89 -11.83 -21.71
N GLN A 31 -1.00 -10.65 -22.32
CA GLN A 31 -1.89 -10.45 -23.46
C GLN A 31 -1.49 -11.31 -24.68
N ALA A 32 -0.19 -11.42 -24.97
CA ALA A 32 0.31 -12.30 -26.04
C ALA A 32 0.06 -13.79 -25.75
N ALA A 33 -0.03 -14.17 -24.47
CA ALA A 33 -0.43 -15.51 -24.03
C ALA A 33 -1.96 -15.72 -23.99
N GLY A 34 -2.75 -14.73 -24.44
CA GLY A 34 -4.21 -14.82 -24.54
C GLY A 34 -4.99 -14.39 -23.31
N LEU A 35 -4.35 -13.78 -22.31
CA LEU A 35 -5.04 -13.27 -21.11
C LEU A 35 -5.69 -11.92 -21.41
N ASP A 36 -6.92 -11.74 -20.94
CA ASP A 36 -7.59 -10.43 -20.96
C ASP A 36 -7.02 -9.54 -19.84
N THR A 37 -6.23 -8.55 -20.22
CA THR A 37 -5.65 -7.55 -19.30
C THR A 37 -6.60 -6.37 -19.03
N GLY A 38 -7.84 -6.42 -19.55
CA GLY A 38 -8.83 -5.35 -19.48
C GLY A 38 -9.15 -4.88 -18.06
N VAL A 39 -9.17 -5.78 -17.08
CA VAL A 39 -9.41 -5.44 -15.67
C VAL A 39 -8.33 -4.50 -15.12
N PHE A 40 -7.05 -4.73 -15.45
CA PHE A 40 -5.96 -3.85 -15.02
C PHE A 40 -6.09 -2.48 -15.69
N HIS A 41 -6.35 -2.43 -17.01
CA HIS A 41 -6.46 -1.17 -17.75
C HIS A 41 -7.67 -0.33 -17.32
N ALA A 42 -8.82 -0.97 -17.07
CA ALA A 42 -10.01 -0.29 -16.57
C ALA A 42 -9.76 0.32 -15.18
N GLY A 43 -9.18 -0.47 -14.27
CA GLY A 43 -8.83 0.00 -12.93
C GLY A 43 -7.72 1.06 -12.92
N PHE A 44 -6.73 0.95 -13.81
CA PHE A 44 -5.71 1.97 -14.01
C PHE A 44 -6.33 3.33 -14.34
N TYR A 45 -7.31 3.35 -15.26
CA TYR A 45 -8.00 4.58 -15.64
C TYR A 45 -8.86 5.14 -14.49
N MET A 46 -9.52 4.27 -13.72
CA MET A 46 -10.24 4.66 -12.50
C MET A 46 -9.30 5.31 -11.47
N ALA A 47 -8.15 4.67 -11.18
CA ALA A 47 -7.14 5.20 -10.27
C ALA A 47 -6.59 6.55 -10.75
N TRP A 48 -6.28 6.66 -12.05
CA TRP A 48 -5.78 7.90 -12.65
C TRP A 48 -6.70 9.09 -12.39
N ASN A 49 -7.99 8.96 -12.74
CA ASN A 49 -8.96 10.03 -12.56
C ASN A 49 -9.16 10.36 -11.08
N ARG A 50 -9.35 9.33 -10.26
CA ARG A 50 -9.57 9.51 -8.83
C ARG A 50 -8.39 10.20 -8.16
N TYR A 51 -7.17 9.79 -8.48
CA TYR A 51 -6.00 10.36 -7.81
C TYR A 51 -5.76 11.80 -8.27
N ALA A 52 -6.10 12.15 -9.50
CA ALA A 52 -6.12 13.54 -9.95
C ALA A 52 -7.11 14.40 -9.13
N GLU A 53 -8.31 13.91 -8.84
CA GLU A 53 -9.30 14.60 -7.96
C GLU A 53 -8.80 14.79 -6.52
N LEU A 54 -7.95 13.87 -6.05
CA LEU A 54 -7.29 13.95 -4.75
C LEU A 54 -6.05 14.87 -4.77
N GLY A 55 -5.67 15.40 -5.93
CA GLY A 55 -4.55 16.32 -6.10
C GLY A 55 -3.21 15.64 -6.44
N LEU A 56 -3.21 14.36 -6.79
CA LEU A 56 -2.01 13.67 -7.27
C LEU A 56 -1.67 14.18 -8.67
N SER A 57 -0.47 14.75 -8.84
CA SER A 57 -0.05 15.32 -10.12
C SER A 57 0.51 14.28 -11.09
N GLN A 58 1.02 13.15 -10.59
CA GLN A 58 1.63 12.10 -11.39
C GLN A 58 1.43 10.72 -10.76
N MET A 59 1.04 9.76 -11.58
CA MET A 59 1.06 8.34 -11.23
C MET A 59 2.49 7.79 -11.27
N LEU A 60 2.73 6.66 -10.59
CA LEU A 60 3.96 5.90 -10.73
C LEU A 60 4.05 5.36 -12.17
N PRO A 61 5.11 5.66 -12.96
CA PRO A 61 5.18 5.15 -14.32
C PRO A 61 5.22 3.63 -14.35
N LEU A 62 4.48 2.98 -15.26
CA LEU A 62 4.40 1.51 -15.33
C LEU A 62 5.77 0.84 -15.57
N HIS A 63 6.69 1.50 -16.28
CA HIS A 63 8.05 1.01 -16.47
C HIS A 63 8.92 1.08 -15.19
N ARG A 64 8.42 1.73 -14.13
CA ARG A 64 9.03 1.81 -12.79
C ARG A 64 8.39 0.83 -11.81
N VAL A 65 7.54 -0.07 -12.29
CA VAL A 65 6.95 -1.14 -11.49
C VAL A 65 7.47 -2.44 -12.02
N LEU A 66 8.21 -3.16 -11.18
CA LEU A 66 8.82 -4.44 -11.50
C LEU A 66 7.96 -5.57 -10.93
N VAL A 67 7.45 -6.43 -11.80
CA VAL A 67 6.57 -7.56 -11.48
C VAL A 67 7.36 -8.86 -11.59
N GLY A 68 7.53 -9.55 -10.46
CA GLY A 68 8.08 -10.90 -10.40
C GLY A 68 6.95 -11.91 -10.61
N ALA A 69 6.96 -12.62 -11.74
CA ALA A 69 5.97 -13.67 -12.03
C ALA A 69 6.59 -15.07 -12.12
N GLU A 70 7.92 -15.17 -12.22
CA GLU A 70 8.64 -16.45 -12.26
C GLU A 70 9.58 -16.56 -11.07
N SER A 71 9.76 -17.78 -10.58
CA SER A 71 10.72 -18.15 -9.56
C SER A 71 11.34 -19.51 -9.83
N THR A 72 12.64 -19.63 -9.62
CA THR A 72 13.35 -20.92 -9.62
C THR A 72 13.16 -21.70 -8.32
N ARG A 73 12.65 -21.04 -7.26
CA ARG A 73 12.42 -21.65 -5.95
C ARG A 73 11.13 -22.49 -5.97
N PRO A 74 11.19 -23.80 -5.67
CA PRO A 74 10.00 -24.66 -5.64
C PRO A 74 8.94 -24.16 -4.67
N GLY A 75 7.68 -24.15 -5.09
CA GLY A 75 6.54 -23.75 -4.26
C GLY A 75 6.41 -22.25 -3.99
N ALA A 76 7.28 -21.41 -4.57
CA ALA A 76 7.21 -19.96 -4.41
C ALA A 76 5.81 -19.42 -4.79
N PHE A 77 5.29 -18.54 -3.95
CA PHE A 77 3.95 -17.98 -4.09
C PHE A 77 4.01 -16.47 -3.88
N GLY A 78 3.42 -15.69 -4.79
CA GLY A 78 3.46 -14.23 -4.77
C GLY A 78 2.13 -13.57 -4.45
N GLY A 79 2.11 -12.25 -4.60
CA GLY A 79 0.96 -11.35 -4.41
C GLY A 79 1.29 -10.19 -3.48
N PHE A 80 0.32 -9.32 -3.18
CA PHE A 80 0.49 -8.08 -2.40
C PHE A 80 1.21 -8.26 -1.04
N HIS A 81 1.10 -9.42 -0.41
CA HIS A 81 1.71 -9.72 0.90
C HIS A 81 3.04 -10.48 0.83
N HIS A 82 3.61 -10.68 -0.36
CA HIS A 82 4.95 -11.26 -0.48
C HIS A 82 5.99 -10.38 0.24
N PRO A 83 6.96 -10.98 0.95
CA PRO A 83 7.97 -10.22 1.69
C PRO A 83 8.80 -9.28 0.81
N ASP A 84 9.36 -8.26 1.44
CA ASP A 84 10.38 -7.36 0.88
C ASP A 84 10.03 -6.70 -0.47
N GLN A 85 8.74 -6.40 -0.68
CA GLN A 85 8.22 -5.73 -1.86
C GLN A 85 7.67 -4.31 -1.55
N GLY A 86 7.06 -3.64 -2.53
CA GLY A 86 6.47 -2.30 -2.44
C GLY A 86 7.36 -1.16 -2.97
N TYR A 87 6.83 0.07 -2.94
CA TYR A 87 7.53 1.26 -3.46
C TYR A 87 8.82 1.63 -2.70
N ARG A 88 9.89 1.92 -3.44
CA ARG A 88 11.21 2.34 -2.95
C ARG A 88 11.48 3.77 -3.38
N HIS A 89 11.33 4.70 -2.43
CA HIS A 89 11.26 6.12 -2.72
C HIS A 89 12.56 6.79 -3.20
N LEU A 90 13.73 6.23 -2.87
CA LEU A 90 15.01 6.78 -3.36
C LEU A 90 15.25 6.39 -4.83
N GLN A 91 14.94 5.14 -5.16
CA GLN A 91 15.03 4.56 -6.51
C GLN A 91 13.86 5.00 -7.39
N MET A 92 12.74 5.40 -6.79
CA MET A 92 11.45 5.68 -7.45
C MET A 92 10.96 4.50 -8.29
N VAL A 93 11.04 3.30 -7.69
CA VAL A 93 10.65 2.01 -8.31
C VAL A 93 9.82 1.23 -7.31
N ALA A 94 8.77 0.56 -7.79
CA ALA A 94 8.04 -0.45 -7.02
C ALA A 94 8.48 -1.85 -7.44
N LEU A 95 8.60 -2.74 -6.47
CA LEU A 95 8.83 -4.16 -6.68
C LEU A 95 7.61 -4.90 -6.19
N VAL A 96 7.00 -5.75 -7.00
CA VAL A 96 5.80 -6.52 -6.65
C VAL A 96 5.92 -7.93 -7.22
N THR A 97 5.19 -8.87 -6.66
CA THR A 97 5.07 -10.22 -7.21
C THR A 97 3.65 -10.47 -7.72
N MET A 98 3.52 -11.29 -8.76
CA MET A 98 2.23 -11.77 -9.25
C MET A 98 1.55 -12.61 -8.17
N HIS A 99 0.25 -12.42 -7.95
CA HIS A 99 -0.51 -13.31 -7.07
C HIS A 99 -0.58 -14.73 -7.63
N GLY A 100 -0.32 -15.72 -6.78
CA GLY A 100 -0.38 -17.14 -7.13
C GLY A 100 0.99 -17.82 -7.16
N PRO A 101 1.05 -19.09 -7.60
CA PRO A 101 2.30 -19.81 -7.79
C PRO A 101 3.21 -19.12 -8.81
N LEU A 102 4.50 -19.01 -8.48
CA LEU A 102 5.49 -18.34 -9.31
C LEU A 102 6.32 -19.33 -10.16
N GLY A 103 5.87 -20.58 -10.29
CA GLY A 103 6.56 -21.58 -11.12
C GLY A 103 6.42 -21.36 -12.64
N SER A 104 5.56 -20.41 -13.04
CA SER A 104 5.17 -20.14 -14.43
C SER A 104 4.99 -18.63 -14.63
N ASP A 105 5.35 -18.11 -15.81
CA ASP A 105 5.11 -16.71 -16.19
C ASP A 105 3.62 -16.36 -16.27
N VAL A 106 2.78 -17.33 -16.63
CA VAL A 106 1.33 -17.13 -16.79
C VAL A 106 0.62 -17.43 -15.46
N PRO A 107 -0.22 -16.50 -14.93
CA PRO A 107 -0.98 -16.74 -13.71
C PRO A 107 -2.03 -17.82 -13.92
N GLU A 108 -2.17 -18.72 -12.94
CA GLU A 108 -3.25 -19.72 -12.91
C GLU A 108 -4.64 -19.07 -12.80
N ARG A 109 -4.74 -17.93 -12.10
CA ARG A 109 -5.97 -17.13 -11.93
C ARG A 109 -5.75 -15.72 -12.48
N ALA A 110 -5.84 -15.55 -13.79
CA ALA A 110 -5.53 -14.30 -14.48
C ALA A 110 -6.23 -13.07 -13.88
N ASN A 111 -7.56 -13.13 -13.70
CA ASN A 111 -8.33 -11.99 -13.18
C ASN A 111 -7.90 -11.59 -11.76
N LEU A 112 -7.66 -12.57 -10.88
CA LEU A 112 -7.22 -12.29 -9.51
C LEU A 112 -5.78 -11.74 -9.48
N ALA A 113 -4.88 -12.28 -10.30
CA ALA A 113 -3.52 -11.77 -10.43
C ALA A 113 -3.48 -10.33 -10.95
N LEU A 114 -4.34 -9.99 -11.92
CA LEU A 114 -4.46 -8.64 -12.44
C LEU A 114 -5.09 -7.66 -11.44
N LEU A 115 -6.09 -8.10 -10.64
CA LEU A 115 -6.64 -7.30 -9.55
C LEU A 115 -5.62 -7.04 -8.44
N ASP A 116 -4.86 -8.05 -8.04
CA ASP A 116 -3.82 -7.90 -7.02
C ASP A 116 -2.69 -6.97 -7.49
N LEU A 117 -2.26 -7.12 -8.75
CA LEU A 117 -1.32 -6.20 -9.40
C LEU A 117 -1.87 -4.77 -9.47
N LEU A 118 -3.16 -4.61 -9.78
CA LEU A 118 -3.83 -3.30 -9.80
C LEU A 118 -3.87 -2.67 -8.40
N ARG A 119 -4.18 -3.44 -7.34
CA ARG A 119 -4.12 -2.94 -5.95
C ARG A 119 -2.71 -2.47 -5.63
N ALA A 120 -1.70 -3.30 -5.87
CA ALA A 120 -0.31 -2.97 -5.59
C ALA A 120 0.11 -1.69 -6.34
N TYR A 121 -0.26 -1.58 -7.61
CA TYR A 121 0.01 -0.40 -8.42
C TYR A 121 -0.69 0.86 -7.89
N ALA A 122 -1.99 0.79 -7.63
CA ALA A 122 -2.78 1.92 -7.12
C ALA A 122 -2.26 2.39 -5.75
N HIS A 123 -1.98 1.45 -4.86
CA HIS A 123 -1.34 1.68 -3.56
C HIS A 123 0.01 2.39 -3.70
N ASP A 124 0.91 1.85 -4.53
CA ASP A 124 2.24 2.40 -4.71
C ASP A 124 2.24 3.74 -5.47
N CYS A 125 1.20 4.06 -6.24
CA CYS A 125 1.02 5.40 -6.81
C CYS A 125 0.78 6.47 -5.73
N LEU A 126 -0.03 6.16 -4.72
CA LEU A 126 -0.25 7.08 -3.60
C LEU A 126 1.04 7.29 -2.81
N HIS A 127 1.80 6.22 -2.57
CA HIS A 127 3.13 6.35 -1.99
C HIS A 127 4.06 7.14 -2.90
N TYR A 128 4.11 6.87 -4.20
CA TYR A 128 4.97 7.58 -5.16
C TYR A 128 4.75 9.09 -5.08
N GLY A 129 3.51 9.55 -5.26
CA GLY A 129 3.19 10.98 -5.35
C GLY A 129 2.94 11.67 -4.00
N SER A 130 3.01 10.95 -2.87
CA SER A 130 3.02 11.56 -1.54
C SER A 130 4.17 12.56 -1.36
N ARG A 131 3.88 13.71 -0.76
CA ARG A 131 4.88 14.74 -0.41
C ARG A 131 5.99 14.15 0.45
N ARG A 132 7.24 14.50 0.14
CA ARG A 132 8.40 14.13 0.97
C ARG A 132 9.31 15.33 1.19
N ARG A 133 9.85 15.44 2.39
CA ARG A 133 10.90 16.41 2.73
C ARG A 133 12.15 15.68 3.20
N TYR A 134 13.28 16.07 2.64
CA TYR A 134 14.61 15.64 3.04
C TYR A 134 15.38 16.84 3.55
N VAL A 135 16.26 16.59 4.51
CA VAL A 135 17.28 17.53 4.97
C VAL A 135 18.62 16.83 4.90
N ASP A 136 19.67 17.58 4.60
CA ASP A 136 21.05 17.09 4.71
C ASP A 136 21.53 17.26 6.15
N VAL A 137 22.09 16.19 6.72
CA VAL A 137 22.74 16.20 8.03
C VAL A 137 24.08 15.51 7.83
N ASP A 138 25.17 16.29 7.88
CA ASP A 138 26.54 15.81 7.71
C ASP A 138 26.75 14.94 6.45
N GLY A 139 26.17 15.36 5.32
CA GLY A 139 26.26 14.65 4.04
C GLY A 139 25.33 13.44 3.92
N ARG A 140 24.45 13.20 4.91
CA ARG A 140 23.43 12.15 4.88
C ARG A 140 22.05 12.76 4.66
N LEU A 141 21.35 12.28 3.64
CA LEU A 141 19.96 12.67 3.39
C LEU A 141 19.03 12.00 4.41
N VAL A 142 18.42 12.81 5.29
CA VAL A 142 17.44 12.36 6.28
C VAL A 142 16.04 12.77 5.86
N ARG A 143 15.12 11.81 5.75
CA ARG A 143 13.71 12.07 5.45
C ARG A 143 12.99 12.57 6.71
N THR A 144 12.60 13.84 6.73
CA THR A 144 11.89 14.48 7.86
C THR A 144 10.38 14.52 7.66
N GLN A 145 9.89 14.25 6.46
CA GLN A 145 8.46 14.17 6.18
C GLN A 145 8.17 13.14 5.11
N TYR A 146 7.09 12.39 5.31
CA TYR A 146 6.48 11.52 4.33
C TYR A 146 4.95 11.60 4.44
N GLY A 147 4.31 12.27 3.48
CA GLY A 147 2.92 12.68 3.57
C GLY A 147 2.66 13.48 4.83
N ILE A 148 1.77 12.97 5.68
CA ILE A 148 1.45 13.53 7.00
C ILE A 148 2.32 12.96 8.13
N ASN A 149 3.21 12.01 7.86
CA ASN A 149 4.12 11.45 8.86
C ASN A 149 5.39 12.31 8.96
N PHE A 150 5.63 12.89 10.13
CA PHE A 150 6.77 13.78 10.38
C PHE A 150 7.82 13.14 11.29
N ARG A 151 9.08 13.45 11.02
CA ARG A 151 10.23 13.02 11.79
C ARG A 151 11.25 14.15 11.91
N ARG A 152 11.89 14.28 13.07
CA ARG A 152 13.05 15.16 13.24
C ARG A 152 14.29 14.56 12.61
N ALA A 153 15.25 15.41 12.26
CA ALA A 153 16.58 15.00 11.83
C ALA A 153 17.26 14.06 12.87
N SER A 154 17.02 14.31 14.16
CA SER A 154 17.48 13.49 15.28
C SER A 154 16.77 12.12 15.40
N GLY A 155 15.86 11.79 14.48
CA GLY A 155 15.17 10.51 14.45
C GLY A 155 13.89 10.43 15.27
N ARG A 156 13.50 11.48 16.01
CA ARG A 156 12.24 11.50 16.78
C ARG A 156 11.02 11.56 15.88
N THR A 157 10.02 10.72 16.14
CA THR A 157 8.80 10.62 15.35
C THR A 157 7.70 11.49 15.92
N TYR A 158 6.87 12.08 15.06
CA TYR A 158 5.73 12.88 15.50
C TYR A 158 4.69 12.02 16.19
N SER A 159 4.42 10.82 15.69
CA SER A 159 3.48 9.88 16.30
C SER A 159 4.17 8.65 16.88
N ALA A 160 3.64 8.17 18.01
CA ALA A 160 4.13 6.99 18.69
C ALA A 160 3.80 5.72 17.90
N ALA A 161 4.58 4.66 18.11
CA ALA A 161 4.19 3.32 17.69
C ALA A 161 2.98 2.86 18.50
N ASP A 162 2.01 2.21 17.84
CA ASP A 162 0.90 1.59 18.56
C ASP A 162 1.42 0.44 19.42
N PRO A 163 0.88 0.24 20.63
CA PRO A 163 1.18 -0.94 21.44
C PRO A 163 0.93 -2.25 20.69
N LYS A 164 1.68 -3.30 21.04
CA LYS A 164 1.46 -4.65 20.50
C LYS A 164 0.02 -5.08 20.79
N GLY A 165 -0.69 -5.48 19.74
CA GLY A 165 -2.09 -5.93 19.86
C GLY A 165 -3.14 -4.81 19.96
N ALA A 166 -2.77 -3.53 19.83
CA ALA A 166 -3.75 -2.44 19.81
C ALA A 166 -4.81 -2.64 18.70
N SER A 167 -6.06 -2.34 19.00
CA SER A 167 -7.20 -2.41 18.06
C SER A 167 -7.47 -1.09 17.33
N HIS A 168 -6.94 0.02 17.85
CA HIS A 168 -7.01 1.36 17.27
C HIS A 168 -5.59 1.85 16.97
N THR A 169 -5.48 2.98 16.27
CA THR A 169 -4.19 3.62 15.99
C THR A 169 -4.20 5.11 16.32
N ARG A 170 -3.04 5.57 16.80
CA ARG A 170 -2.63 6.99 16.80
C ARG A 170 -1.29 7.15 16.09
N ASN A 171 -0.91 6.17 15.29
CA ASN A 171 0.29 6.22 14.48
C ASN A 171 -0.03 6.77 13.10
N LEU A 172 0.53 7.94 12.74
CA LEU A 172 0.29 8.57 11.44
C LEU A 172 0.78 7.72 10.25
N GLY A 173 1.77 6.86 10.47
CA GLY A 173 2.19 5.87 9.48
C GLY A 173 1.11 4.83 9.19
N VAL A 174 0.46 4.29 10.24
CA VAL A 174 -0.65 3.33 10.09
C VAL A 174 -1.88 4.00 9.47
N VAL A 175 -2.21 5.23 9.88
CA VAL A 175 -3.30 6.01 9.28
C VAL A 175 -3.05 6.24 7.79
N MET A 176 -1.83 6.63 7.42
CA MET A 176 -1.46 6.84 6.02
C MET A 176 -1.50 5.54 5.20
N GLU A 177 -0.93 4.45 5.72
CA GLU A 177 -0.92 3.15 5.06
C GLU A 177 -2.35 2.64 4.84
N GLY A 178 -3.18 2.68 5.89
CA GLY A 178 -4.57 2.25 5.82
C GLY A 178 -5.41 3.10 4.87
N ALA A 179 -5.13 4.41 4.79
CA ALA A 179 -5.77 5.27 3.79
C ALA A 179 -5.35 4.88 2.36
N CYS A 180 -4.06 4.63 2.12
CA CYS A 180 -3.59 4.23 0.79
C CYS A 180 -4.21 2.90 0.36
N ASP A 181 -4.23 1.91 1.25
CA ASP A 181 -4.73 0.57 0.92
C ASP A 181 -6.26 0.48 0.90
N ARG A 182 -6.98 1.25 1.72
CA ARG A 182 -8.45 1.37 1.60
C ARG A 182 -8.83 1.90 0.21
N GLU A 183 -8.13 2.92 -0.26
CA GLU A 183 -8.41 3.53 -1.54
C GLU A 183 -8.03 2.61 -2.71
N ALA A 184 -6.86 1.95 -2.64
CA ALA A 184 -6.47 0.95 -3.63
C ALA A 184 -7.51 -0.19 -3.73
N ARG A 185 -8.03 -0.67 -2.60
CA ARG A 185 -9.06 -1.71 -2.55
C ARG A 185 -10.43 -1.23 -3.03
N ARG A 186 -10.74 0.05 -2.89
CA ARG A 186 -11.94 0.64 -3.51
C ARG A 186 -11.84 0.60 -5.03
N ILE A 187 -10.70 1.00 -5.60
CA ILE A 187 -10.46 0.95 -7.05
C ILE A 187 -10.57 -0.48 -7.59
N THR A 188 -9.93 -1.45 -6.96
CA THR A 188 -10.00 -2.85 -7.41
C THR A 188 -11.38 -3.45 -7.27
N ARG A 189 -12.14 -3.11 -6.22
CA ARG A 189 -13.54 -3.54 -6.07
C ARG A 189 -14.42 -2.98 -7.18
N GLU A 190 -14.27 -1.69 -7.51
CA GLU A 190 -15.00 -1.06 -8.62
C GLU A 190 -14.60 -1.66 -9.98
N ALA A 191 -13.32 -1.94 -10.19
CA ALA A 191 -12.83 -2.59 -11.41
C ALA A 191 -13.35 -4.03 -11.55
N ALA A 192 -13.33 -4.81 -10.46
CA ALA A 192 -13.87 -6.16 -10.42
C ALA A 192 -15.36 -6.18 -10.77
N ALA A 193 -16.15 -5.30 -10.14
CA ALA A 193 -17.58 -5.18 -10.40
C ALA A 193 -17.88 -4.78 -11.85
N ARG A 194 -17.11 -3.86 -12.42
CA ARG A 194 -17.30 -3.37 -13.80
C ARG A 194 -17.02 -4.43 -14.86
N ILE A 195 -16.04 -5.30 -14.62
CA ILE A 195 -15.61 -6.33 -15.57
C ILE A 195 -16.28 -7.69 -15.28
N GLY A 196 -17.01 -7.81 -14.17
CA GLY A 196 -17.67 -9.05 -13.78
C GLY A 196 -16.70 -10.11 -13.28
N VAL A 197 -15.65 -9.71 -12.55
CA VAL A 197 -14.76 -10.67 -11.91
C VAL A 197 -15.46 -11.27 -10.69
N GLU A 198 -15.69 -12.58 -10.74
CA GLU A 198 -16.33 -13.33 -9.67
C GLU A 198 -15.35 -13.77 -8.58
N GLU A 199 -15.87 -13.92 -7.36
CA GLU A 199 -15.12 -14.50 -6.24
C GLU A 199 -14.79 -15.98 -6.55
N PRO A 200 -13.51 -16.42 -6.48
CA PRO A 200 -13.14 -17.80 -6.76
C PRO A 200 -13.77 -18.82 -5.78
N GLU A 201 -13.90 -20.08 -6.18
CA GLU A 201 -14.48 -21.13 -5.33
C GLU A 201 -13.48 -21.78 -4.36
N ASP A 202 -12.18 -21.61 -4.56
CA ASP A 202 -11.17 -22.17 -3.66
C ASP A 202 -10.85 -21.22 -2.50
N ALA A 203 -10.43 -21.78 -1.36
CA ALA A 203 -10.25 -21.01 -0.12
C ALA A 203 -9.21 -19.89 -0.23
N VAL A 204 -8.08 -20.15 -0.91
CA VAL A 204 -7.00 -19.16 -1.06
C VAL A 204 -7.42 -18.05 -2.02
N GLY A 205 -8.05 -18.41 -3.14
CA GLY A 205 -8.62 -17.50 -4.11
C GLY A 205 -9.70 -16.59 -3.51
N ARG A 206 -10.63 -17.14 -2.71
CA ARG A 206 -11.62 -16.35 -1.96
C ARG A 206 -10.96 -15.35 -1.03
N LEU A 207 -10.02 -15.82 -0.21
CA LEU A 207 -9.34 -14.98 0.77
C LEU A 207 -8.63 -13.81 0.08
N ALA A 208 -7.88 -14.09 -0.99
CA ALA A 208 -7.18 -13.08 -1.77
C ALA A 208 -8.16 -12.13 -2.50
N PHE A 209 -9.27 -12.64 -3.06
CA PHE A 209 -10.29 -11.81 -3.69
C PHE A 209 -10.95 -10.85 -2.70
N ARG A 210 -11.29 -11.32 -1.50
CA ARG A 210 -11.87 -10.47 -0.46
C ARG A 210 -10.87 -9.46 0.08
N ASP A 211 -9.61 -9.86 0.23
CA ASP A 211 -8.54 -8.94 0.61
C ASP A 211 -8.36 -7.85 -0.43
N VAL A 212 -8.18 -8.21 -1.71
CA VAL A 212 -7.95 -7.24 -2.79
C VAL A 212 -9.14 -6.32 -3.00
N THR A 213 -10.37 -6.73 -2.70
CA THR A 213 -11.58 -5.90 -2.81
C THR A 213 -11.99 -5.22 -1.49
N GLY A 214 -11.27 -5.45 -0.39
CA GLY A 214 -11.56 -4.86 0.92
C GLY A 214 -12.87 -5.35 1.55
N THR A 215 -13.25 -6.59 1.29
CA THR A 215 -14.50 -7.23 1.75
C THR A 215 -14.26 -8.36 2.77
N LEU A 216 -13.04 -8.47 3.32
CA LEU A 216 -12.74 -9.40 4.41
C LEU A 216 -13.61 -9.13 5.64
N ALA A 217 -14.53 -10.04 5.95
CA ALA A 217 -15.36 -9.98 7.16
C ALA A 217 -14.71 -10.74 8.33
N GLY A 218 -14.57 -10.08 9.50
CA GLY A 218 -14.38 -10.75 10.79
C GLY A 218 -13.00 -11.42 11.05
N ARG A 219 -12.74 -11.78 12.31
CA ARG A 219 -11.47 -12.39 12.75
C ARG A 219 -11.31 -13.80 12.17
N GLY A 220 -10.55 -13.95 11.09
CA GLY A 220 -9.65 -15.09 10.85
C GLY A 220 -10.20 -16.52 10.99
N THR A 221 -11.52 -16.75 10.88
CA THR A 221 -12.07 -18.12 10.92
C THR A 221 -11.83 -18.86 9.62
N GLU A 222 -11.51 -18.14 8.54
CA GLU A 222 -10.98 -18.72 7.32
C GLU A 222 -9.47 -18.93 7.51
N SER A 223 -9.10 -19.98 8.24
CA SER A 223 -7.75 -20.54 8.10
C SER A 223 -7.70 -21.20 6.73
N ALA A 224 -7.19 -20.47 5.74
CA ALA A 224 -6.63 -21.13 4.58
C ALA A 224 -5.30 -21.73 5.05
N ASP A 225 -5.37 -22.89 5.71
CA ASP A 225 -4.22 -23.77 5.83
C ASP A 225 -3.74 -24.02 4.41
N GLY A 226 -2.63 -23.38 4.06
CA GLY A 226 -2.12 -23.41 2.72
C GLY A 226 -1.68 -24.83 2.39
N PRO A 227 -1.86 -25.29 1.14
CA PRO A 227 -1.28 -26.57 0.73
C PRO A 227 0.25 -26.57 0.79
N THR A 228 0.88 -25.39 0.98
CA THR A 228 2.33 -25.21 1.13
C THR A 228 2.66 -24.21 2.24
N ASP A 229 3.88 -24.29 2.77
CA ASP A 229 4.43 -23.33 3.74
C ASP A 229 4.45 -21.89 3.23
N GLU A 230 4.63 -21.69 1.92
CA GLU A 230 4.63 -20.37 1.27
C GLU A 230 3.22 -19.75 1.31
N ILE A 231 2.17 -20.53 1.05
CA ILE A 231 0.80 -20.04 1.14
C ILE A 231 0.44 -19.72 2.60
N THR A 232 0.84 -20.56 3.56
CA THR A 232 0.64 -20.28 4.99
C THR A 232 1.34 -18.99 5.43
N ARG A 233 2.56 -18.73 4.93
CA ARG A 233 3.26 -17.46 5.18
C ARG A 233 2.53 -16.26 4.56
N TYR A 234 2.05 -16.40 3.33
CA TYR A 234 1.27 -15.39 2.62
C TYR A 234 -0.03 -15.05 3.37
N THR A 235 -0.84 -16.05 3.73
CA THR A 235 -2.12 -15.85 4.43
C THR A 235 -1.90 -15.27 5.83
N GLY A 236 -0.84 -15.71 6.52
CA GLY A 236 -0.44 -15.12 7.80
C GLY A 236 -0.01 -13.65 7.67
N ALA A 237 0.69 -13.28 6.59
CA ALA A 237 1.06 -11.88 6.32
C ALA A 237 -0.17 -11.01 6.02
N LEU A 238 -1.08 -11.51 5.19
CA LEU A 238 -2.37 -10.88 4.90
C LEU A 238 -3.16 -10.58 6.17
N TRP A 239 -3.34 -11.57 7.06
CA TRP A 239 -4.07 -11.37 8.31
C TRP A 239 -3.39 -10.39 9.26
N ARG A 240 -2.05 -10.38 9.32
CA ARG A 240 -1.31 -9.39 10.10
C ARG A 240 -1.49 -7.98 9.55
N TYR A 241 -1.47 -7.83 8.22
CA TYR A 241 -1.69 -6.55 7.56
C TYR A 241 -3.13 -6.05 7.78
N GLU A 242 -4.12 -6.93 7.59
CA GLU A 242 -5.52 -6.63 7.83
C GLU A 242 -5.78 -6.18 9.28
N ALA A 243 -5.24 -6.89 10.27
CA ALA A 243 -5.40 -6.53 11.67
C ALA A 243 -4.59 -5.28 12.08
N GLY A 244 -3.35 -5.16 11.57
CA GLY A 244 -2.40 -4.12 11.98
C GLY A 244 -2.56 -2.79 11.26
N VAL A 245 -3.17 -2.77 10.08
CA VAL A 245 -3.33 -1.58 9.25
C VAL A 245 -4.81 -1.31 9.00
N ASN A 246 -5.47 -2.23 8.30
CA ASN A 246 -6.77 -1.97 7.69
C ASN A 246 -7.87 -1.74 8.72
N ARG A 247 -7.96 -2.64 9.71
CA ARG A 247 -8.95 -2.52 10.79
C ARG A 247 -8.68 -1.34 11.70
N ARG A 248 -7.41 -1.05 11.99
CA ARG A 248 -7.05 0.11 12.81
C ARG A 248 -7.43 1.41 12.13
N TYR A 249 -7.23 1.49 10.82
CA TYR A 249 -7.66 2.64 10.04
C TYR A 249 -9.17 2.75 9.95
N ALA A 250 -9.90 1.64 9.79
CA ALA A 250 -11.35 1.63 9.87
C ALA A 250 -11.84 2.14 11.24
N SER A 251 -11.28 1.62 12.35
CA SER A 251 -11.59 2.09 13.71
C SER A 251 -11.26 3.56 13.91
N PHE A 252 -10.17 4.07 13.33
CA PHE A 252 -9.86 5.51 13.34
C PHE A 252 -10.97 6.33 12.66
N LEU A 253 -11.45 5.90 11.50
CA LEU A 253 -12.52 6.60 10.80
C LEU A 253 -13.85 6.54 11.56
N ASP A 254 -14.19 5.37 12.12
CA ASP A 254 -15.42 5.20 12.91
C ASP A 254 -15.41 6.03 14.20
N GLU A 255 -14.24 6.20 14.81
CA GLU A 255 -14.08 7.00 16.03
C GLU A 255 -14.20 8.51 15.75
N PHE A 256 -13.54 9.01 14.70
CA PHE A 256 -13.42 10.46 14.47
C PHE A 256 -14.38 11.03 13.44
N ALA A 257 -15.04 10.20 12.65
CA ALA A 257 -15.98 10.61 11.62
C ALA A 257 -17.20 9.67 11.54
N PRO A 258 -17.92 9.40 12.66
CA PRO A 258 -19.11 8.56 12.60
C PRO A 258 -20.17 9.17 11.67
N GLY A 259 -20.43 8.52 10.53
CA GLY A 259 -21.35 9.01 9.49
C GLY A 259 -20.70 9.89 8.42
N GLU A 260 -19.43 10.25 8.58
CA GLU A 260 -18.65 11.11 7.66
C GLU A 260 -17.31 10.44 7.26
N GLN A 261 -17.22 9.12 7.34
CA GLN A 261 -15.96 8.39 7.16
C GLN A 261 -15.31 8.64 5.80
N GLU A 262 -16.09 8.77 4.72
CA GLU A 262 -15.57 9.04 3.37
C GLU A 262 -15.00 10.45 3.22
N ASP A 263 -15.57 11.44 3.92
CA ASP A 263 -15.07 12.81 3.93
C ASP A 263 -13.73 12.89 4.67
N LEU A 264 -13.64 12.28 5.85
CA LEU A 264 -12.39 12.17 6.59
C LEU A 264 -11.34 11.38 5.81
N HIS A 265 -11.73 10.26 5.17
CA HIS A 265 -10.84 9.47 4.31
C HIS A 265 -10.26 10.32 3.17
N THR A 266 -11.12 11.07 2.47
CA THR A 266 -10.72 11.97 1.38
C THR A 266 -9.76 13.07 1.88
N LEU A 267 -10.04 13.68 3.04
CA LEU A 267 -9.17 14.68 3.66
C LEU A 267 -7.80 14.11 4.06
N VAL A 268 -7.76 12.89 4.59
CA VAL A 268 -6.51 12.19 4.91
C VAL A 268 -5.68 11.98 3.65
N LEU A 269 -6.27 11.46 2.56
CA LEU A 269 -5.54 11.25 1.30
C LEU A 269 -5.01 12.56 0.70
N ARG A 270 -5.84 13.62 0.65
CA ARG A 270 -5.40 14.95 0.20
C ARG A 270 -4.24 15.50 1.05
N SER A 271 -4.28 15.26 2.36
CA SER A 271 -3.21 15.66 3.28
C SER A 271 -1.94 14.83 3.07
N VAL A 272 -2.06 13.53 2.78
CA VAL A 272 -0.94 12.63 2.44
C VAL A 272 -0.26 13.06 1.14
N ILE A 273 -1.04 13.38 0.11
CA ILE A 273 -0.54 13.82 -1.19
C ILE A 273 0.17 15.18 -1.07
N SER A 274 -0.50 16.18 -0.49
CA SER A 274 0.05 17.54 -0.37
C SER A 274 1.13 17.68 0.72
N GLY A 275 1.09 16.83 1.74
CA GLY A 275 1.86 16.95 2.98
C GLY A 275 1.40 18.10 3.89
N ALA A 276 0.28 18.75 3.58
CA ALA A 276 -0.30 19.80 4.39
C ALA A 276 -1.42 19.23 5.27
N THR A 277 -1.32 19.41 6.59
CA THR A 277 -2.32 18.92 7.55
C THR A 277 -3.35 19.98 7.94
N GLY A 278 -3.28 21.20 7.40
CA GLY A 278 -4.12 22.32 7.83
C GLY A 278 -5.62 22.05 7.69
N ALA A 279 -6.07 21.58 6.51
CA ALA A 279 -7.48 21.26 6.28
C ALA A 279 -7.96 20.08 7.16
N LEU A 280 -7.14 19.03 7.29
CA LEU A 280 -7.43 17.90 8.17
C LEU A 280 -7.51 18.33 9.65
N SER A 281 -6.59 19.21 10.09
CA SER A 281 -6.57 19.72 11.46
C SER A 281 -7.78 20.61 11.74
N GLY A 282 -8.12 21.52 10.83
CA GLY A 282 -9.32 22.35 10.95
C GLY A 282 -10.60 21.52 11.01
N TRP A 283 -10.73 20.51 10.14
CA TRP A 283 -11.89 19.62 10.14
C TRP A 283 -12.03 18.84 11.46
N LEU A 284 -10.92 18.38 12.03
CA LEU A 284 -10.90 17.72 13.34
C LEU A 284 -11.24 18.70 14.47
N ASP A 285 -10.68 19.91 14.42
CA ASP A 285 -10.90 20.93 15.44
C ASP A 285 -12.37 21.40 15.49
N ASP A 286 -13.01 21.52 14.33
CA ASP A 286 -14.43 21.89 14.21
C ASP A 286 -15.37 20.86 14.88
N ARG A 287 -14.96 19.58 14.93
CA ARG A 287 -15.78 18.47 15.46
C ARG A 287 -15.41 18.04 16.88
N HIS A 288 -14.13 18.14 17.23
CA HIS A 288 -13.57 17.54 18.45
C HIS A 288 -12.90 18.59 19.36
N GLY A 289 -12.86 19.85 18.93
CA GLY A 289 -12.30 20.98 19.67
C GLY A 289 -10.86 21.34 19.27
N PRO A 290 -10.38 22.54 19.64
CA PRO A 290 -9.10 23.06 19.16
C PRO A 290 -7.89 22.19 19.48
N GLY A 291 -6.98 22.03 18.52
CA GLY A 291 -5.72 21.31 18.70
C GLY A 291 -5.85 19.78 18.70
N THR A 292 -6.98 19.25 18.23
CA THR A 292 -7.28 17.80 18.23
C THR A 292 -6.19 17.03 17.50
N PHE A 293 -5.78 17.46 16.30
CA PHE A 293 -4.75 16.74 15.53
C PHE A 293 -3.45 16.56 16.34
N ALA A 294 -2.95 17.64 16.97
CA ALA A 294 -1.74 17.56 17.76
C ALA A 294 -1.94 16.74 19.04
N GLY A 295 -3.10 16.86 19.69
CA GLY A 295 -3.43 16.08 20.89
C GLY A 295 -3.50 14.57 20.62
N LEU A 296 -4.00 14.18 19.45
CA LEU A 296 -4.12 12.77 19.05
C LEU A 296 -2.77 12.16 18.66
N PHE A 297 -1.98 12.89 17.88
CA PHE A 297 -0.86 12.29 17.16
C PHE A 297 0.51 12.69 17.69
N ARG A 298 0.66 13.84 18.34
CA ARG A 298 1.99 14.37 18.68
C ARG A 298 2.55 13.71 19.94
N THR A 299 3.72 13.10 19.83
CA THR A 299 4.50 12.62 20.98
C THR A 299 5.01 13.81 21.79
N PRO A 300 5.03 13.72 23.14
CA PRO A 300 5.56 14.77 24.01
C PRO A 300 7.00 15.15 23.65
N GLU A 301 7.81 14.16 23.26
CA GLU A 301 9.24 14.32 23.00
C GLU A 301 9.52 14.96 21.63
N TYR A 302 8.52 15.21 20.77
CA TYR A 302 8.76 15.65 19.39
C TYR A 302 9.48 17.02 19.28
N PHE A 303 9.31 17.88 20.29
CA PHE A 303 9.91 19.21 20.37
C PHE A 303 10.97 19.35 21.47
N ASP A 304 11.29 18.29 22.20
CA ASP A 304 12.23 18.37 23.32
C ASP A 304 13.64 18.79 22.84
N PRO A 305 14.28 19.82 23.39
CA PRO A 305 15.65 20.16 22.99
C PRO A 305 16.72 19.13 23.44
N GLY A 306 16.39 18.16 24.30
CA GLY A 306 17.36 17.46 25.17
C GLY A 306 18.07 16.18 24.68
N VAL A 307 17.99 15.75 23.42
CA VAL A 307 18.71 14.53 22.97
C VAL A 307 19.67 14.86 21.81
N PRO A 308 20.99 14.81 22.04
CA PRO A 308 22.00 14.97 20.98
C PRO A 308 21.86 13.90 19.90
N VAL A 309 22.21 14.26 18.67
CA VAL A 309 22.38 13.33 17.52
C VAL A 309 23.70 12.60 17.64
#